data_AF-A0A1W9X449-F1
#
_entry.id   AF-A0A1W9X449-F1
#
_cell.length_a   1.000
_cell.length_b   1.000
_cell.length_c   1.000
_cell.angle_alpha   90.00
_cell.angle_beta   90.00
_cell.angle_gamma   90.00
#
_symmetry.space_group_name_H-M   'P 1'
#
loop_
_entity.id
_entity.type
_entity.pdbx_description
1 polymer ?
#
loop_
_entity_poly.entity_id
_entity_poly.type
_entity_poly.pdbx_seq_one_letter_code
_entity_poly.pdbx_strand_id
1 'polypeptide(L)'
;MDKKIHPVELIKGDDSYFYLSVDGQSYCIPWVDCSEKLAKAKPIEREYLKVSPSGYGLHWPLIDEDLAVTPLLKRATQVVVDEIAV
;
A
#
# COMPACT_ATOMS: atom_id res chain seq x y z
N MET A 1 21.50 -6.21 -13.81
CA MET A 1 20.06 -6.29 -14.16
C MET A 1 19.34 -6.69 -12.89
N ASP A 2 18.86 -5.70 -12.14
CA ASP A 2 18.13 -5.93 -10.90
C ASP A 2 16.81 -6.63 -11.23
N LYS A 3 16.77 -7.92 -10.91
CA LYS A 3 15.61 -8.79 -11.14
C LYS A 3 14.50 -8.25 -10.24
N LYS A 4 13.38 -7.77 -10.83
CA LYS A 4 12.20 -7.35 -10.06
C LYS A 4 11.81 -8.49 -9.12
N ILE A 5 11.90 -8.28 -7.81
CA ILE A 5 11.75 -9.38 -6.86
C ILE A 5 10.26 -9.63 -6.59
N HIS A 6 9.40 -8.61 -6.60
CA HIS A 6 7.93 -8.73 -6.53
C HIS A 6 7.28 -7.53 -7.26
N PRO A 7 6.38 -7.72 -8.25
CA PRO A 7 5.59 -6.62 -8.78
C PRO A 7 4.58 -6.17 -7.70
N VAL A 8 4.77 -4.96 -7.18
CA VAL A 8 3.78 -4.29 -6.33
C VAL A 8 2.97 -3.35 -7.22
N GLU A 9 1.70 -3.67 -7.39
CA GLU A 9 0.74 -2.82 -8.10
C GLU A 9 -0.20 -2.23 -7.07
N LEU A 10 -0.17 -0.91 -6.92
CA LEU A 10 -1.11 -0.23 -6.04
C LEU A 10 -2.43 -0.07 -6.79
N ILE A 11 -3.51 -0.61 -6.23
CA ILE A 11 -4.81 -0.57 -6.90
C ILE A 11 -5.61 0.68 -6.48
N LYS A 12 -5.64 1.05 -5.19
CA LYS A 12 -6.16 2.34 -4.69
C LYS A 12 -6.12 2.40 -3.16
N GLY A 13 -6.48 3.53 -2.57
CA GLY A 13 -6.96 3.60 -1.20
C GLY A 13 -8.30 4.32 -1.14
N ASP A 14 -9.12 4.01 -0.14
CA ASP A 14 -10.32 4.78 0.20
C ASP A 14 -10.11 5.52 1.54
N ASP A 15 -11.19 5.99 2.16
CA ASP A 15 -11.12 6.74 3.42
C ASP A 15 -10.61 5.89 4.60
N SER A 16 -10.81 4.57 4.56
CA SER A 16 -10.56 3.63 5.66
C SER A 16 -9.43 2.63 5.38
N TYR A 17 -9.28 2.18 4.12
CA TYR A 17 -8.38 1.10 3.73
C TYR A 17 -7.38 1.52 2.65
N PHE A 18 -6.19 0.94 2.79
CA PHE A 18 -5.14 0.90 1.79
C PHE A 18 -5.19 -0.45 1.06
N TYR A 19 -5.29 -0.42 -0.27
CA TYR A 19 -5.30 -1.63 -1.10
C TYR A 19 -4.02 -1.75 -1.91
N LEU A 20 -3.37 -2.91 -1.81
CA LEU A 20 -2.15 -3.23 -2.51
C LEU A 20 -2.24 -4.62 -3.15
N SER A 21 -1.71 -4.75 -4.36
CA SER A 21 -1.45 -6.03 -5.00
C SER A 21 0.03 -6.33 -4.92
N VAL A 22 0.37 -7.49 -4.38
CA VAL A 22 1.75 -7.99 -4.28
C VAL A 22 1.76 -9.40 -4.84
N ASP A 23 2.60 -9.66 -5.84
CA ASP A 23 2.69 -10.96 -6.52
C ASP A 23 1.35 -11.48 -7.07
N GLY A 24 0.50 -10.56 -7.55
CA GLY A 24 -0.82 -10.89 -8.07
C GLY A 24 -1.86 -11.26 -7.00
N GLN A 25 -1.52 -11.13 -5.72
CA GLN A 25 -2.45 -11.26 -4.61
C GLN A 25 -2.86 -9.88 -4.10
N SER A 26 -4.17 -9.68 -3.92
CA SER A 26 -4.70 -8.42 -3.42
C SER A 26 -4.86 -8.46 -1.90
N TYR A 27 -4.56 -7.33 -1.29
CA TYR A 27 -4.58 -7.14 0.15
C TYR A 27 -5.26 -5.81 0.48
N CYS A 28 -5.94 -5.76 1.62
CA CYS A 28 -6.45 -4.54 2.21
C CYS A 28 -5.92 -4.38 3.65
N ILE A 29 -5.67 -3.13 4.05
CA ILE A 29 -5.11 -2.78 5.35
C ILE A 29 -5.78 -1.49 5.82
N PRO A 30 -6.37 -1.44 7.02
CA PRO A 30 -6.83 -0.18 7.58
C PRO A 30 -5.68 0.83 7.65
N TRP A 31 -5.91 2.10 7.28
CA TRP A 31 -4.87 3.13 7.35
C TRP A 31 -4.28 3.29 8.75
N VAL A 32 -5.12 3.07 9.77
CA VAL A 32 -4.74 3.06 11.20
C VAL A 32 -3.71 1.98 11.55
N ASP A 33 -3.70 0.88 10.81
CA ASP A 33 -2.76 -0.23 11.00
C ASP A 33 -1.49 -0.06 10.13
N CYS A 34 -1.53 0.82 9.13
CA CYS A 34 -0.37 1.22 8.33
C CYS A 34 0.53 2.15 9.14
N SER A 35 0.01 3.32 9.55
CA SER A 35 0.70 4.25 10.46
C SER A 35 -0.23 5.37 10.95
N GLU A 36 0.14 6.02 12.06
CA GLU A 36 -0.62 7.15 12.59
C GLU A 36 -0.67 8.34 11.60
N LYS A 37 0.41 8.60 10.86
CA LYS A 37 0.44 9.67 9.87
C LYS A 37 -0.53 9.39 8.73
N LEU A 38 -0.53 8.16 8.20
CA LEU A 38 -1.43 7.76 7.12
C LEU A 38 -2.89 7.74 7.58
N ALA A 39 -3.15 7.35 8.82
CA ALA A 39 -4.49 7.41 9.42
C ALA A 39 -5.07 8.84 9.43
N LYS A 40 -4.23 9.86 9.58
CA LYS A 40 -4.63 11.28 9.62
C LYS A 40 -4.43 12.01 8.29
N ALA A 41 -3.78 11.37 7.33
CA ALA A 41 -3.46 11.95 6.03
C ALA A 41 -4.72 12.23 5.20
N LYS A 42 -4.66 13.31 4.42
CA LYS A 42 -5.68 13.67 3.43
C LYS A 42 -5.65 12.70 2.26
N PRO A 43 -6.73 12.58 1.48
CA PRO A 43 -6.76 11.73 0.28
C PRO A 43 -5.57 11.99 -0.66
N ILE A 44 -5.26 13.25 -0.96
CA ILE A 44 -4.13 13.61 -1.84
C ILE A 44 -2.77 13.17 -1.28
N GLU A 45 -2.61 13.16 0.04
CA GLU A 45 -1.38 12.72 0.70
C GLU A 45 -1.25 11.20 0.62
N ARG A 46 -2.35 10.45 0.74
CA ARG A 46 -2.38 8.98 0.60
C ARG A 46 -2.24 8.52 -0.85
N GLU A 47 -2.80 9.26 -1.80
CA GLU A 47 -2.74 8.95 -3.23
C GLU A 47 -1.35 9.20 -3.82
N TYR A 48 -0.60 10.17 -3.29
CA TYR A 48 0.76 10.46 -3.76
C TYR A 48 1.79 9.50 -3.14
N LEU A 49 1.73 8.25 -3.59
CA LEU A 49 2.65 7.18 -3.19
C LEU A 49 3.75 6.96 -4.23
N LYS A 50 4.97 6.71 -3.75
CA LYS A 50 6.11 6.23 -4.55
C LYS A 50 6.52 4.84 -4.09
N VAL A 51 6.45 3.86 -4.99
CA VAL A 51 6.97 2.52 -4.75
C VAL A 51 8.47 2.51 -5.06
N SER A 52 9.27 1.92 -4.17
CA SER A 52 10.71 1.80 -4.36
C SER A 52 11.00 1.00 -5.64
N PRO A 53 12.09 1.30 -6.38
CA PRO A 53 12.46 0.52 -7.58
C PRO A 53 12.67 -0.97 -7.30
N SER A 54 12.98 -1.32 -6.05
CA SER A 54 13.13 -2.70 -5.59
C SER A 54 11.81 -3.44 -5.35
N GLY A 55 10.69 -2.71 -5.22
CA GLY A 55 9.36 -3.27 -4.92
C GLY A 55 9.10 -3.58 -3.44
N TYR A 56 9.98 -3.14 -2.53
CA TYR A 56 9.89 -3.47 -1.09
C TYR A 56 9.53 -2.29 -0.19
N GLY A 57 9.67 -1.07 -0.67
CA GLY A 57 9.39 0.16 0.08
C GLY A 57 8.26 0.95 -0.53
N LEU A 58 7.47 1.58 0.32
CA LEU A 58 6.38 2.50 -0.01
C LEU A 58 6.72 3.82 0.67
N HIS A 59 6.87 4.89 -0.12
CA HIS A 59 7.21 6.22 0.37
C HIS A 59 6.10 7.20 0.01
N TRP A 60 5.57 7.92 0.99
CA TRP A 60 4.60 9.01 0.85
C TRP A 60 5.30 10.36 1.07
N PRO A 61 5.75 11.03 -0.01
CA PRO A 61 6.59 12.23 0.10
C PRO A 61 5.91 13.44 0.75
N LEU A 62 4.59 13.55 0.64
CA LEU A 62 3.86 14.74 1.13
C LEU A 62 3.80 14.80 2.67
N ILE A 63 3.93 13.66 3.33
CA ILE A 63 3.87 13.53 4.79
C ILE A 63 5.15 12.94 5.39
N ASP A 64 6.18 12.76 4.56
CA ASP A 64 7.48 12.16 4.93
C ASP A 64 7.29 10.85 5.70
N GLU A 65 6.60 9.90 5.06
CA GLU A 65 6.31 8.58 5.64
C GLU A 65 6.81 7.46 4.75
N ASP A 66 7.48 6.48 5.36
CA ASP A 66 8.02 5.31 4.70
C ASP A 66 7.56 4.03 5.38
N LEU A 67 7.04 3.09 4.59
CA LEU A 67 6.67 1.76 5.04
C LEU A 67 7.35 0.69 4.20
N ALA A 68 7.73 -0.42 4.83
CA ALA A 68 8.17 -1.62 4.13
C ALA A 68 6.97 -2.54 3.84
N VAL A 69 6.95 -3.16 2.66
CA VAL A 69 5.86 -4.04 2.22
C VAL A 69 5.75 -5.28 3.10
N THR A 70 6.87 -5.94 3.43
CA THR A 70 6.84 -7.21 4.18
C THR A 70 6.23 -7.09 5.58
N PRO A 71 6.61 -6.11 6.43
CA PRO A 71 5.93 -5.89 7.71
C PRO A 71 4.46 -5.50 7.54
N LEU A 72 4.15 -4.74 6.49
CA LEU A 72 2.81 -4.24 6.21
C LEU A 72 1.85 -5.40 5.84
N LEU A 73 2.30 -6.37 5.05
CA LEU A 73 1.53 -7.57 4.70
C LEU A 73 1.17 -8.44 5.91
N LYS A 74 1.92 -8.38 7.02
CA LYS A 74 1.56 -9.12 8.26
C LYS A 74 0.33 -8.56 8.97
N ARG A 75 -0.07 -7.33 8.63
CA ARG A 75 -1.27 -6.64 9.14
C ARG A 75 -2.40 -6.64 8.13
N ALA A 76 -2.17 -7.22 6.95
CA ALA A 76 -3.10 -7.16 5.84
C ALA A 76 -4.08 -8.32 5.87
N THR A 77 -5.28 -8.05 5.37
CA THR A 77 -6.25 -9.09 5.03
C THR A 77 -6.16 -9.34 3.53
N GLN A 78 -6.03 -10.61 3.13
CA GLN A 78 -6.09 -10.99 1.73
C GLN A 78 -7.53 -10.89 1.22
N VAL A 79 -7.72 -10.30 0.05
CA VAL A 79 -9.04 -10.06 -0.56
C VAL A 79 -9.10 -10.61 -1.98
N VAL A 80 -10.29 -11.03 -2.41
CA VAL A 80 -10.53 -11.52 -3.78
C VAL A 80 -10.89 -10.33 -4.66
N VAL A 81 -10.26 -10.23 -5.84
CA VAL A 81 -10.30 -9.04 -6.71
C VAL A 81 -11.72 -8.67 -7.18
N ASP A 82 -12.65 -9.63 -7.22
CA ASP A 82 -14.05 -9.39 -7.61
C ASP A 82 -14.83 -8.48 -6.63
N GLU A 83 -14.35 -8.28 -5.39
CA GLU A 83 -15.06 -7.47 -4.37
C GLU A 83 -14.59 -6.01 -4.27
N ILE A 84 -13.57 -5.59 -5.04
CA ILE A 84 -13.02 -4.21 -4.97
C ILE A 84 -13.64 -3.29 -6.05
N ALA A 85 -14.49 -3.83 -6.93
CA ALA A 85 -15.17 -3.06 -7.97
C ALA A 85 -16.54 -2.55 -7.49
N VAL A 86 -16.58 -1.35 -6.90
CA VAL A 86 -17.77 -0.49 -6.85
C VAL A 86 -17.37 0.95 -7.21
#